data_AF-A0AA39E6H7-F1
#
_entry.id   AF-A0AA39E6H7-F1
#
_cell.length_a   1.000
_cell.length_b   1.000
_cell.length_c   1.000
_cell.angle_alpha   90.00
_cell.angle_beta   90.00
_cell.angle_gamma   90.00
#
_symmetry.space_group_name_H-M   'P 1'
#
loop_
_entity.id
_entity.type
_entity.pdbx_description
1 polymer ?
#
loop_
_entity_poly.entity_id
_entity_poly.type
_entity_poly.pdbx_seq_one_letter_code
_entity_poly.pdbx_strand_id
1 'polypeptide(L)'
;MVLVEGGGIRRGPIPFRFENMWLKVKGFKDLIRSWWQGMEVNGSASFKLSAKLKELKRNLKFWNREVFGSLESNKVVALQQVDYWDGVENERSLTQEELGRKKEAKEGYAKWVELEEIHWRQASRELWLKEGDRNTGYFHRMAFAH
;
A
#
# COMPACT_ATOMS: atom_id res chain seq x y z
N MET A 1 2.88 -10.46 27.79
CA MET A 1 3.34 -10.58 26.39
C MET A 1 3.32 -12.07 26.06
N VAL A 2 2.24 -12.56 25.45
CA VAL A 2 2.12 -13.99 25.12
C VAL A 2 2.50 -14.15 23.65
N LEU A 3 3.68 -14.71 23.39
CA LEU A 3 4.07 -15.16 22.07
C LEU A 3 3.30 -16.46 21.76
N VAL A 4 2.41 -16.39 20.78
CA VAL A 4 1.83 -17.58 20.16
C VAL A 4 2.71 -17.93 18.96
N GLU A 5 3.46 -19.03 19.07
CA GLU A 5 4.22 -19.61 17.97
C GLU A 5 3.26 -20.08 16.86
N GLY A 6 3.12 -19.24 15.83
CA GLY A 6 2.30 -19.50 14.66
C GLY A 6 2.98 -20.47 13.69
N GLY A 7 2.43 -21.68 13.60
CA GLY A 7 2.83 -22.71 12.64
C GLY A 7 2.95 -22.22 11.19
N GLY A 8 4.03 -22.69 10.54
CA GLY A 8 4.27 -22.78 9.10
C GLY A 8 3.54 -21.81 8.17
N ILE A 9 4.17 -20.66 7.89
CA ILE A 9 3.76 -19.77 6.80
C ILE A 9 3.95 -20.51 5.47
N ARG A 10 2.85 -20.86 4.80
CA ARG A 10 2.86 -21.36 3.42
C ARG A 10 3.60 -20.33 2.54
N ARG A 11 4.83 -20.66 2.12
CA ARG A 11 5.68 -19.86 1.22
C ARG A 11 5.23 -19.98 -0.24
N GLY A 12 4.02 -19.50 -0.53
CA GLY A 12 3.57 -19.26 -1.91
C GLY A 12 3.84 -17.80 -2.30
N PRO A 13 3.84 -17.47 -3.61
CA PRO A 13 3.90 -16.08 -4.06
C PRO A 13 2.79 -15.27 -3.38
N ILE A 14 3.14 -14.09 -2.87
CA ILE A 14 2.17 -13.22 -2.21
C ILE A 14 1.07 -12.88 -3.25
N PRO A 15 -0.20 -13.23 -2.98
CA PRO A 15 -1.28 -12.92 -3.89
C PRO A 15 -1.37 -11.41 -4.09
N PHE A 16 -1.73 -10.99 -5.30
CA PHE A 16 -1.96 -9.58 -5.56
C PHE A 16 -3.11 -9.08 -4.69
N ARG A 17 -2.87 -7.93 -4.05
CA ARG A 17 -3.85 -7.22 -3.25
C ARG A 17 -3.94 -5.80 -3.75
N PHE A 18 -5.16 -5.27 -3.73
CA PHE A 18 -5.38 -3.86 -3.98
C PHE A 18 -4.94 -3.09 -2.73
N GLU A 19 -4.12 -2.06 -2.89
CA GLU A 19 -3.67 -1.23 -1.76
C GLU A 19 -4.52 0.03 -1.66
N ASN A 20 -5.14 0.26 -0.51
CA ASN A 20 -6.03 1.40 -0.29
C ASN A 20 -5.34 2.74 -0.47
N MET A 21 -4.02 2.81 -0.25
CA MET A 21 -3.23 4.01 -0.47
C MET A 21 -3.24 4.48 -1.93
N TRP A 22 -3.50 3.59 -2.91
CA TRP A 22 -3.59 3.96 -4.32
C TRP A 22 -4.70 4.98 -4.58
N LEU A 23 -5.78 4.92 -3.79
CA LEU A 23 -6.91 5.84 -3.90
C LEU A 23 -6.55 7.28 -3.48
N LYS A 24 -5.42 7.48 -2.80
CA LYS A 24 -4.91 8.81 -2.43
C LYS A 24 -4.18 9.51 -3.57
N VAL A 25 -3.82 8.79 -4.63
CA VAL A 25 -3.17 9.39 -5.80
C VAL A 25 -4.21 10.06 -6.68
N LYS A 26 -4.05 11.37 -6.90
CA LYS A 26 -4.91 12.13 -7.81
C LYS A 26 -4.86 11.52 -9.20
N GLY A 27 -6.03 11.28 -9.80
CA GLY A 27 -6.16 10.68 -11.13
C GLY A 27 -6.04 9.15 -11.17
N PHE A 28 -5.87 8.46 -10.04
CA PHE A 28 -5.79 7.00 -10.02
C PHE A 28 -7.01 6.31 -10.66
N LYS A 29 -8.22 6.80 -10.38
CA LYS A 29 -9.45 6.24 -10.99
C LYS A 29 -9.49 6.43 -12.50
N ASP A 30 -9.02 7.57 -12.98
CA ASP A 30 -8.98 7.88 -14.42
C ASP A 30 -7.92 7.04 -15.14
N LEU A 31 -6.79 6.80 -14.48
CA LEU A 31 -5.76 5.88 -14.96
C LEU A 31 -6.31 4.46 -15.15
N ILE A 32 -7.02 3.94 -14.15
CA ILE A 32 -7.67 2.62 -14.22
C ILE A 32 -8.70 2.58 -15.35
N ARG A 33 -9.52 3.63 -15.48
CA ARG A 33 -10.51 3.76 -16.56
C ARG A 33 -9.84 3.73 -17.93
N SER A 34 -8.78 4.51 -18.10
CA SER A 34 -8.01 4.58 -19.33
C SER A 34 -7.44 3.21 -19.72
N TRP A 35 -6.80 2.51 -18.79
CA TRP A 35 -6.31 1.16 -19.05
C TRP A 35 -7.43 0.19 -19.40
N TRP A 36 -8.55 0.24 -18.67
CA TRP A 36 -9.67 -0.67 -18.90
C TRP A 36 -10.30 -0.51 -20.29
N GLN A 37 -10.46 0.74 -20.73
CA GLN A 37 -11.02 1.10 -22.02
C GLN A 37 -10.06 0.79 -23.17
N GLY A 38 -8.75 1.01 -22.97
CA GLY A 38 -7.73 0.72 -23.98
C GLY A 38 -7.44 -0.76 -24.23
N MET A 39 -7.95 -1.67 -23.38
CA MET A 39 -7.79 -3.12 -23.58
C MET A 39 -8.85 -3.66 -24.55
N GLU A 40 -8.41 -4.13 -25.71
CA GLU A 40 -9.23 -4.91 -26.63
C GLU A 40 -8.95 -6.41 -26.46
N VAL A 41 -9.99 -7.18 -26.15
CA VAL A 41 -9.90 -8.64 -25.97
C VAL A 41 -11.07 -9.27 -26.71
N ASN A 42 -10.78 -10.31 -27.50
CA ASN A 42 -11.78 -11.10 -28.22
C ASN A 42 -12.13 -12.38 -27.45
N GLY A 43 -13.34 -12.91 -27.66
CA GLY A 43 -13.82 -14.15 -27.03
C GLY A 43 -15.12 -13.98 -26.24
N SER A 44 -15.43 -14.96 -25.39
CA SER A 44 -16.62 -14.93 -24.53
C SER A 44 -16.53 -13.81 -23.49
N ALA A 45 -17.68 -13.39 -22.95
CA ALA A 45 -17.73 -12.33 -21.93
C ALA A 45 -16.87 -12.67 -20.69
N SER A 46 -16.91 -13.93 -20.23
CA SER A 46 -16.11 -14.41 -19.10
C SER A 46 -14.60 -14.40 -19.41
N PHE A 47 -14.22 -14.77 -20.62
CA PHE A 47 -12.82 -14.70 -21.06
C PHE A 47 -12.32 -13.26 -21.14
N LYS A 48 -13.11 -12.36 -21.76
CA LYS A 48 -12.80 -10.93 -21.84
C LYS A 48 -12.56 -10.33 -20.46
N LEU A 49 -13.46 -10.60 -19.51
CA LEU A 49 -13.32 -10.13 -18.14
C LEU A 49 -12.04 -10.64 -17.47
N SER A 50 -11.78 -11.96 -17.56
CA SER A 50 -10.59 -12.57 -16.96
C SER A 50 -9.29 -12.02 -17.55
N ALA A 51 -9.22 -11.86 -18.86
CA ALA A 51 -8.06 -11.30 -19.55
C ALA A 51 -7.80 -9.84 -19.15
N LYS A 52 -8.85 -9.00 -19.14
CA LYS A 52 -8.73 -7.60 -18.70
C LYS A 52 -8.26 -7.48 -17.25
N LEU A 53 -8.79 -8.30 -16.35
CA LEU A 53 -8.36 -8.32 -14.95
C LEU A 53 -6.90 -8.75 -14.79
N LYS A 54 -6.43 -9.73 -15.57
CA LYS A 54 -5.01 -10.15 -15.57
C LYS A 54 -4.10 -9.03 -16.03
N GLU A 55 -4.47 -8.33 -17.09
CA GLU A 55 -3.69 -7.21 -17.62
C GLU A 55 -3.70 -6.03 -16.65
N LEU A 56 -4.86 -5.68 -16.11
CA LEU A 56 -4.99 -4.61 -15.11
C LEU A 56 -4.13 -4.88 -13.87
N LYS A 57 -4.12 -6.13 -13.40
CA LYS A 57 -3.24 -6.56 -12.31
C LYS A 57 -1.76 -6.37 -12.63
N ARG A 58 -1.34 -6.62 -13.88
CA ARG A 58 0.04 -6.40 -14.33
C ARG A 58 0.39 -4.90 -14.31
N ASN A 59 -0.48 -4.07 -14.88
CA ASN A 59 -0.30 -2.62 -14.92
C ASN A 59 -0.24 -2.02 -13.52
N LEU A 60 -1.13 -2.44 -12.62
CA LEU A 60 -1.14 -2.02 -11.22
C LEU A 60 0.16 -2.38 -10.48
N LYS A 61 0.69 -3.59 -10.70
CA LYS A 61 1.97 -4.00 -10.09
C LYS A 61 3.13 -3.13 -10.56
N PHE A 62 3.20 -2.88 -11.86
CA PHE A 62 4.25 -2.05 -12.45
C PHE A 62 4.14 -0.60 -11.95
N TRP A 63 2.97 0.00 -12.09
CA TRP A 63 2.68 1.35 -11.63
C TRP A 63 2.93 1.54 -10.13
N ASN A 64 2.53 0.58 -9.29
CA ASN A 64 2.79 0.66 -7.86
C ASN A 64 4.30 0.73 -7.56
N ARG A 65 5.11 -0.05 -8.28
CA ARG A 65 6.57 -0.02 -8.12
C ARG A 65 7.15 1.32 -8.59
N GLU A 66 6.64 1.88 -9.68
CA GLU A 66 7.14 3.17 -10.20
C GLU A 66 6.74 4.36 -9.32
N VAL A 67 5.49 4.40 -8.84
CA VAL A 67 4.98 5.56 -8.09
C VAL A 67 5.36 5.50 -6.62
N PHE A 68 5.30 4.32 -6.00
CA PHE A 68 5.50 4.18 -4.56
C PHE A 68 6.81 3.49 -4.20
N GLY A 69 7.38 2.67 -5.09
CA GLY A 69 8.63 1.95 -4.84
C GLY A 69 8.64 1.28 -3.45
N SER A 70 9.66 1.61 -2.65
CA SER A 70 9.72 1.28 -1.23
C SER A 70 9.19 2.45 -0.40
N LEU A 71 8.02 2.27 0.22
CA LEU A 71 7.41 3.29 1.09
C LEU A 71 8.36 3.69 2.23
N GLU A 72 9.00 2.71 2.86
CA GLU A 72 9.94 2.93 3.96
C GLU A 72 11.13 3.77 3.50
N SER A 73 11.74 3.41 2.37
CA SER A 73 12.89 4.16 1.83
C SER A 73 12.50 5.59 1.44
N ASN A 74 11.35 5.77 0.80
CA ASN A 74 10.86 7.09 0.41
C ASN A 74 10.55 7.98 1.63
N LYS A 75 9.98 7.40 2.68
CA LYS A 75 9.73 8.08 3.96
C LYS A 75 11.04 8.52 4.62
N VAL A 76 12.06 7.65 4.64
CA VAL A 76 13.39 7.97 5.18
C VAL A 76 14.05 9.12 4.42
N VAL A 77 14.00 9.09 3.08
CA VAL A 77 14.55 10.19 2.26
C VAL A 77 13.80 11.50 2.52
N ALA A 78 12.47 11.45 2.66
CA ALA A 78 11.68 12.65 2.99
C ALA A 78 12.00 13.17 4.40
N LEU A 79 12.23 12.27 5.36
CA LEU A 79 12.65 12.65 6.72
C LEU A 79 14.01 13.36 6.71
N GLN A 80 14.99 12.84 5.96
CA GLN A 80 16.30 13.47 5.83
C GLN A 80 16.22 14.90 5.29
N GLN A 81 15.25 15.21 4.41
CA GLN A 81 15.02 16.57 3.94
C GLN A 81 14.47 17.47 5.05
N VAL A 82 13.58 16.94 5.91
CA VAL A 82 13.07 17.67 7.08
C VAL A 82 14.21 17.93 8.07
N ASP A 83 15.00 16.90 8.39
CA ASP A 83 16.13 16.98 9.32
C ASP A 83 17.18 17.99 8.84
N TYR A 84 17.43 18.05 7.53
CA TYR A 84 18.31 19.05 6.93
C TYR A 84 17.83 20.47 7.24
N TRP A 85 16.55 20.78 6.98
CA TRP A 85 16.02 22.12 7.23
C TRP A 85 15.88 22.46 8.72
N ASP A 86 15.65 21.47 9.58
CA ASP A 86 15.69 21.65 11.03
C ASP A 86 17.12 21.94 11.51
N GLY A 87 18.13 21.30 10.91
CA GLY A 87 19.55 21.61 11.16
C GLY A 87 19.94 23.04 10.77
N VAL A 88 19.56 23.49 9.57
CA VAL A 88 19.85 24.86 9.10
C VAL A 88 19.19 25.90 10.01
N GLU A 89 17.95 25.67 10.46
CA GLU A 89 17.24 26.57 11.38
C GLU A 89 17.90 26.66 12.76
N ASN A 90 18.50 25.57 13.24
CA ASN A 90 19.24 25.56 14.49
C ASN A 90 20.54 26.37 14.42
N GLU A 91 21.18 26.43 13.25
CA GLU A 91 22.41 27.21 13.03
C GLU A 91 22.13 28.69 12.75
N ARG A 92 21.05 28.99 12.02
CA ARG A 92 20.67 30.36 11.67
C ARG A 92 19.17 30.49 11.39
N SER A 93 18.68 31.73 11.42
CA SER A 93 17.33 32.01 10.94
C SER A 93 17.18 31.68 9.44
N LEU A 94 16.05 31.04 9.10
CA LEU A 94 15.68 30.76 7.73
C LEU A 94 15.12 32.01 7.04
N THR A 95 15.43 32.14 5.75
CA THR A 95 14.76 33.12 4.88
C THR A 95 13.32 32.67 4.60
N GLN A 96 12.48 33.58 4.08
CA GLN A 96 11.09 33.24 3.72
C GLN A 96 11.02 32.14 2.65
N GLU A 97 11.94 32.13 1.69
CA GLU A 97 12.01 31.07 0.67
C GLU A 97 12.34 29.72 1.29
N GLU A 98 13.33 29.67 2.19
CA GLU A 98 13.75 28.45 2.88
C GLU A 98 12.68 27.93 3.83
N LEU A 99 11.92 28.82 4.46
CA LEU A 99 10.75 28.44 5.25
C LEU A 99 9.70 27.74 4.38
N GLY A 100 9.51 28.21 3.14
CA GLY A 100 8.68 27.55 2.13
C GLY A 100 9.17 26.15 1.80
N ARG A 101 10.48 25.99 1.50
CA ARG A 101 11.09 24.68 1.21
C ARG A 101 11.01 23.71 2.39
N LYS A 102 11.21 24.20 3.61
CA LYS A 102 11.03 23.42 4.85
C LYS A 102 9.59 22.94 5.02
N LYS A 103 8.62 23.81 4.73
CA LYS A 103 7.21 23.45 4.76
C LYS A 103 6.89 22.36 3.73
N GLU A 104 7.37 22.51 2.49
CA GLU A 104 7.22 21.50 1.44
C GLU A 104 7.85 20.16 1.83
N ALA A 105 9.04 20.17 2.44
CA ALA A 105 9.69 18.95 2.94
C ALA A 105 8.83 18.26 4.01
N LYS A 106 8.28 19.03 4.97
CA LYS A 106 7.39 18.50 6.01
C LYS A 106 6.08 17.94 5.43
N GLU A 107 5.49 18.61 4.45
CA GLU A 107 4.31 18.12 3.74
C GLU A 107 4.61 16.83 2.95
N GLY A 108 5.77 16.77 2.30
CA GLY A 108 6.25 15.60 1.59
C GLY A 108 6.43 14.40 2.53
N TYR A 109 7.04 14.60 3.69
CA TYR A 109 7.17 13.57 4.72
C TYR A 109 5.81 13.12 5.27
N ALA A 110 4.93 14.07 5.61
CA ALA A 110 3.59 13.79 6.13
C ALA A 110 2.77 12.94 5.16
N LYS A 111 2.87 13.20 3.86
CA LYS A 111 2.26 12.38 2.81
C LYS A 111 2.74 10.93 2.86
N TRP A 112 4.04 10.67 2.99
CA TRP A 112 4.56 9.29 3.06
C TRP A 112 4.09 8.57 4.33
N VAL A 113 4.04 9.26 5.46
CA VAL A 113 3.50 8.73 6.72
C VAL A 113 2.02 8.35 6.55
N GLU A 114 1.20 9.21 5.93
CA GLU A 114 -0.22 8.90 5.70
C GLU A 114 -0.41 7.64 4.83
N LEU A 115 0.37 7.51 3.75
CA LEU A 115 0.30 6.35 2.86
C LEU A 115 0.69 5.05 3.57
N GLU A 116 1.76 5.10 4.36
CA GLU A 116 2.21 3.96 5.18
C GLU A 116 1.16 3.57 6.22
N GLU A 117 0.54 4.54 6.90
CA GLU A 117 -0.52 4.27 7.88
C GLU A 117 -1.70 3.55 7.22
N ILE A 118 -2.12 3.99 6.03
CA ILE A 118 -3.21 3.36 5.27
C ILE A 118 -2.86 1.92 4.90
N HIS A 119 -1.63 1.69 4.43
CA HIS A 119 -1.13 0.36 4.09
C HIS A 119 -1.17 -0.57 5.31
N TRP A 120 -0.61 -0.14 6.45
CA TRP A 120 -0.60 -0.95 7.67
C TRP A 120 -1.99 -1.18 8.25
N ARG A 121 -2.89 -0.20 8.19
CA ARG A 121 -4.28 -0.35 8.63
C ARG A 121 -5.02 -1.41 7.81
N GLN A 122 -4.78 -1.45 6.50
CA GLN A 122 -5.33 -2.51 5.66
C GLN A 122 -4.71 -3.87 5.99
N ALA A 123 -3.38 -3.97 6.04
CA ALA A 123 -2.68 -5.20 6.32
C ALA A 123 -3.06 -5.80 7.69
N SER A 124 -3.22 -4.96 8.71
CA SER A 124 -3.68 -5.36 10.04
C SER A 124 -5.09 -5.94 10.04
N ARG A 125 -6.04 -5.29 9.35
CA ARG A 125 -7.41 -5.82 9.22
C ARG A 125 -7.46 -7.16 8.50
N GLU A 126 -6.67 -7.31 7.44
CA GLU A 126 -6.57 -8.57 6.71
C GLU A 126 -5.95 -9.69 7.55
N LEU A 127 -4.94 -9.36 8.36
CA LEU A 127 -4.34 -10.31 9.30
C LEU A 127 -5.37 -10.76 10.34
N TRP A 128 -6.11 -9.82 10.93
CA TRP A 128 -7.14 -10.12 11.91
C TRP A 128 -8.26 -11.01 11.35
N LEU A 129 -8.76 -10.73 10.14
CA LEU A 129 -9.74 -11.59 9.48
C LEU A 129 -9.21 -13.01 9.27
N LYS A 130 -7.96 -13.14 8.82
CA LYS A 130 -7.33 -14.45 8.57
C LYS A 130 -7.12 -15.25 9.86
N GLU A 131 -6.81 -14.59 10.96
CA GLU A 131 -6.68 -15.22 12.27
C GLU A 131 -8.05 -15.56 12.88
N GLY A 132 -9.06 -14.70 12.70
CA GLY A 132 -10.45 -14.98 13.05
C GLY A 132 -11.01 -16.22 12.34
N ASP A 133 -10.82 -16.33 11.02
CA ASP A 133 -11.20 -17.50 10.22
C ASP A 133 -10.46 -18.79 10.64
N ARG A 134 -9.20 -18.67 11.08
CA ARG A 134 -8.47 -19.82 11.63
C ARG A 134 -9.03 -20.26 12.97
N ASN A 135 -9.55 -19.33 13.76
CA ASN A 135 -10.17 -19.62 15.04
C ASN A 135 -11.55 -20.27 14.85
N THR A 136 -12.34 -19.85 13.85
CA THR A 136 -13.62 -20.53 13.53
C THR A 136 -13.40 -21.97 13.08
N GLY A 137 -12.31 -22.30 12.38
CA GLY A 137 -11.97 -23.70 12.04
C GLY A 137 -11.74 -24.61 13.26
N TYR A 138 -11.27 -24.06 14.39
CA TYR A 138 -11.17 -24.80 15.66
C TYR A 138 -12.55 -25.06 16.27
N PHE A 139 -13.41 -24.03 16.32
CA PHE A 139 -14.78 -24.16 16.84
C PHE A 139 -15.68 -25.04 15.95
N HIS A 140 -15.54 -24.96 14.63
CA HIS A 140 -16.23 -25.86 13.70
C HIS A 140 -15.82 -27.33 13.92
N ARG A 141 -14.54 -27.62 14.13
CA ARG A 141 -14.09 -28.99 14.44
C ARG A 141 -14.60 -29.51 15.78
N MET A 142 -14.76 -28.64 16.79
CA MET A 142 -15.39 -29.04 18.05
C MET A 142 -16.91 -29.27 17.91
N ALA A 143 -17.59 -28.56 17.01
CA ALA A 143 -19.04 -28.70 16.82
C ALA A 143 -19.45 -29.94 16.00
N PHE A 144 -18.53 -30.54 15.21
CA PHE A 144 -18.79 -31.75 14.41
C PHE A 144 -18.16 -33.03 15.01
N ALA A 145 -17.58 -32.95 16.20
CA ALA A 145 -17.13 -34.12 16.95
C ALA A 145 -18.27 -34.61 17.85
N HIS A 146 -19.23 -35.34 17.29
CA HIS A 146 -20.20 -36.11 18.05
C HIS A 146 -20.52 -37.45 17.39
#